data_AF-A0A6S7JZX4-F1
#
_entry.id   AF-A0A6S7JZX4-F1
#
_cell.length_a   1.000
_cell.length_b   1.000
_cell.length_c   1.000
_cell.angle_alpha   90.00
_cell.angle_beta   90.00
_cell.angle_gamma   90.00
#
_symmetry.space_group_name_H-M   'P 1'
#
loop_
_entity.id
_entity.type
_entity.pdbx_description
1 polymer ?
#
loop_
_entity_poly.entity_id
_entity_poly.type
_entity_poly.pdbx_seq_one_letter_code
_entity_poly.pdbx_strand_id
1 'polypeptide(L)'
;MVNDLKVSDDSVKFVDDTTLWEIITSAQSSASVLPAQISECSSWVAKNNMKLNPTKTKEIRVCFSTYDTEALPPLTIDGCNISVVSQARINHLRRPQVGSSC
;
A
#
# COMPACT_ATOMS: atom_id res chain seq x y z
N MET A 1 5.77 -20.19 6.11
CA MET A 1 5.78 -19.36 7.34
C MET A 1 5.71 -17.91 6.89
N VAL A 2 5.11 -17.01 7.66
CA VAL A 2 4.73 -15.66 7.17
C VAL A 2 5.93 -14.74 6.85
N ASN A 3 7.16 -15.16 7.18
CA ASN A 3 8.42 -14.49 6.83
C ASN A 3 8.93 -14.88 5.42
N ASP A 4 8.29 -15.85 4.76
CA ASP A 4 8.70 -16.32 3.43
C ASP A 4 7.98 -15.59 2.29
N LEU A 5 7.18 -14.56 2.60
CA LEU A 5 6.55 -13.72 1.59
C LEU A 5 7.66 -12.93 0.89
N LYS A 6 8.06 -13.43 -0.27
CA LYS A 6 8.95 -12.73 -1.19
C LYS A 6 8.09 -12.01 -2.20
N VAL A 7 7.92 -10.71 -1.99
CA VAL A 7 7.42 -9.81 -3.02
C VAL A 7 8.64 -9.26 -3.75
N SER A 8 8.51 -9.08 -5.05
CA SER A 8 9.59 -8.65 -5.94
C SER A 8 10.27 -7.32 -5.56
N ASP A 9 9.68 -6.47 -4.71
CA ASP A 9 10.23 -5.16 -4.33
C ASP A 9 9.71 -4.64 -2.96
N ASP A 10 10.21 -3.44 -2.59
CA ASP A 10 9.85 -2.53 -1.48
C ASP A 10 8.56 -2.88 -0.71
N SER A 11 8.75 -3.62 0.38
CA SER A 11 7.68 -4.01 1.29
C SER A 11 8.14 -4.04 2.75
N VAL A 12 7.20 -3.79 3.65
CA VAL A 12 7.37 -3.89 5.10
C VAL A 12 6.25 -4.75 5.62
N LYS A 13 6.61 -5.72 6.47
CA LYS A 13 5.67 -6.65 7.06
C LYS A 13 5.74 -6.60 8.57
N PHE A 14 4.57 -6.58 9.20
CA PHE A 14 4.42 -6.63 10.65
C PHE A 14 3.27 -7.57 11.02
N VAL A 15 3.61 -8.74 11.58
CA VAL A 15 2.63 -9.79 11.92
C VAL A 15 1.78 -10.18 10.69
N ASP A 16 0.50 -9.80 10.69
CA ASP A 16 -0.49 -10.11 9.65
C ASP A 16 -0.59 -9.00 8.58
N ASP A 17 -0.07 -7.81 8.88
CA ASP A 17 -0.13 -6.67 7.99
C ASP A 17 1.12 -6.61 7.09
N THR A 18 0.91 -6.40 5.80
CA THR A 18 1.98 -6.16 4.83
C THR A 18 1.68 -4.87 4.08
N THR A 19 2.65 -3.97 4.05
CA THR A 19 2.61 -2.72 3.30
C THR A 19 3.52 -2.86 2.09
N LEU A 20 2.97 -2.61 0.90
CA LEU A 20 3.71 -2.47 -0.35
C LEU A 20 3.69 -1.00 -0.74
N TRP A 21 4.78 -0.50 -1.31
CA TRP A 21 4.79 0.86 -1.85
C TRP A 21 5.63 0.92 -3.12
N GLU A 22 5.41 1.98 -3.88
CA GLU A 22 6.23 2.36 -5.01
C GLU A 22 6.41 3.88 -4.99
N ILE A 23 7.48 4.37 -5.62
CA ILE A 23 7.70 5.80 -5.84
C ILE A 23 7.60 6.04 -7.34
N ILE A 24 6.58 6.77 -7.77
CA ILE A 24 6.39 7.15 -9.17
C ILE A 24 7.01 8.53 -9.38
N THR A 25 8.04 8.61 -10.21
CA THR A 25 8.60 9.89 -10.66
C THR A 25 8.00 10.30 -12.00
N SER A 26 8.04 11.59 -12.34
CA SER A 26 7.55 12.11 -13.64
C SER A 26 8.24 11.47 -14.86
N ALA A 27 9.43 10.91 -14.70
CA ALA A 27 10.14 10.18 -15.74
C ALA A 27 9.61 8.75 -15.96
N GLN A 28 8.88 8.19 -15.00
CA GLN A 28 8.38 6.80 -14.98
C GLN A 28 6.89 6.70 -15.28
N SER A 29 6.29 7.76 -15.82
CA SER A 29 4.83 7.99 -15.92
C SER A 29 4.01 6.95 -16.71
N SER A 30 4.58 5.83 -17.13
CA SER A 30 3.92 4.86 -18.00
C SER A 30 3.42 3.57 -17.34
N ALA A 31 3.83 3.18 -16.13
CA ALA A 31 3.18 2.07 -15.43
C ALA A 31 3.55 1.95 -13.95
N SER A 32 2.53 1.92 -13.07
CA SER A 32 2.63 1.45 -11.69
C SER A 32 2.96 -0.05 -11.66
N VAL A 33 3.87 -0.48 -10.77
CA VAL A 33 4.22 -1.89 -10.56
C VAL A 33 3.34 -2.57 -9.49
N LEU A 34 2.63 -1.78 -8.67
CA LEU A 34 1.76 -2.28 -7.61
C LEU A 34 0.74 -3.33 -8.07
N PRO A 35 0.06 -3.22 -9.24
CA PRO A 35 -0.85 -4.25 -9.71
C PRO A 35 -0.19 -5.63 -9.86
N ALA A 36 1.04 -5.68 -10.39
CA ALA A 36 1.78 -6.92 -10.55
C ALA A 36 2.20 -7.50 -9.19
N GLN A 37 2.67 -6.65 -8.28
CA GLN A 37 3.04 -7.06 -6.93
C GLN A 37 1.85 -7.57 -6.11
N ILE A 38 0.67 -6.95 -6.26
CA ILE A 38 -0.56 -7.43 -5.63
C ILE A 38 -0.92 -8.82 -6.16
N SER A 39 -0.78 -9.06 -7.47
CA SER A 39 -1.03 -10.38 -8.06
C SER A 39 -0.07 -11.45 -7.53
N GLU A 40 1.22 -11.10 -7.36
CA GLU A 40 2.23 -11.97 -6.74
C GLU A 40 1.86 -12.27 -5.27
N CYS A 41 1.49 -11.26 -4.50
CA CYS A 41 1.02 -11.41 -3.12
C CYS A 41 -0.22 -12.32 -3.03
N SER A 42 -1.24 -12.08 -3.86
CA SER A 42 -2.44 -12.93 -3.93
C SER A 42 -2.08 -14.39 -4.21
N SER A 43 -1.18 -14.62 -5.16
CA SER A 43 -0.70 -15.96 -5.51
C SER A 43 0.06 -16.62 -4.36
N TRP A 44 0.91 -15.87 -3.67
CA TRP A 44 1.69 -16.39 -2.55
C TRP A 44 0.81 -16.72 -1.34
N VAL A 45 -0.14 -15.85 -0.97
CA VAL A 45 -1.03 -16.13 0.16
C VAL A 45 -1.90 -17.35 -0.13
N ALA A 46 -2.39 -17.50 -1.37
CA ALA A 46 -3.19 -18.65 -1.77
C ALA A 46 -2.41 -19.96 -1.66
N LYS A 47 -1.13 -19.98 -2.10
CA LYS A 47 -0.23 -21.13 -1.96
C LYS A 47 0.08 -21.50 -0.51
N ASN A 48 -0.06 -20.53 0.41
CA ASN A 48 0.23 -20.71 1.83
C ASN A 48 -1.05 -20.80 2.69
N ASN A 49 -2.20 -21.13 2.09
CA ASN A 49 -3.49 -21.26 2.76
C ASN A 49 -3.92 -20.00 3.56
N MET A 50 -3.52 -18.83 3.08
CA MET A 50 -3.92 -17.52 3.59
C MET A 50 -4.82 -16.80 2.58
N LYS A 51 -5.47 -15.72 3.03
CA LYS A 51 -6.39 -14.94 2.22
C LYS A 51 -6.22 -13.45 2.49
N LEU A 52 -6.05 -12.65 1.43
CA LEU A 52 -6.10 -11.20 1.52
C LEU A 52 -7.55 -10.75 1.79
N ASN A 53 -7.73 -9.66 2.53
CA ASN A 53 -9.04 -9.09 2.77
C ASN A 53 -9.17 -7.73 2.06
N PRO A 54 -9.75 -7.67 0.85
CA PRO A 54 -9.87 -6.43 0.07
C PRO A 54 -10.58 -5.31 0.84
N THR A 55 -11.54 -5.65 1.71
CA THR A 55 -12.29 -4.66 2.49
C THR A 55 -11.46 -4.04 3.61
N LYS A 56 -10.42 -4.71 4.09
CA LYS A 56 -9.49 -4.20 5.10
C LYS A 56 -8.21 -3.62 4.49
N THR A 57 -7.82 -4.07 3.30
CA THR A 57 -6.72 -3.44 2.55
C THR A 57 -7.11 -2.02 2.14
N LYS A 58 -6.17 -1.09 2.26
CA LYS A 58 -6.34 0.32 1.91
C LYS A 58 -5.15 0.78 1.08
N GLU A 59 -5.44 1.62 0.09
CA GLU A 59 -4.42 2.33 -0.67
C GLU A 59 -4.26 3.74 -0.11
N ILE A 60 -3.02 4.18 0.11
CA ILE A 60 -2.69 5.55 0.50
C ILE A 60 -1.88 6.16 -0.64
N ARG A 61 -2.36 7.27 -1.20
CA ARG A 61 -1.65 8.01 -2.25
C ARG A 61 -1.06 9.27 -1.65
N VAL A 62 0.25 9.45 -1.77
CA VAL A 62 0.95 10.66 -1.35
C VAL A 62 1.59 11.30 -2.58
N CYS A 63 1.14 12.50 -2.95
CA CYS A 63 1.63 13.22 -4.11
C CYS A 63 2.24 14.56 -3.67
N PHE A 64 3.48 14.80 -4.10
CA PHE A 64 4.20 16.06 -3.89
C PHE A 64 4.32 16.90 -5.17
N SER A 65 3.76 16.42 -6.29
CA SER A 65 3.75 17.15 -7.55
C SER A 65 2.86 18.38 -7.45
N THR A 66 3.33 19.51 -7.99
CA THR A 66 2.53 20.72 -8.17
C THR A 66 1.80 20.75 -9.50
N TYR A 67 2.02 19.76 -10.37
CA TYR A 67 1.36 19.60 -11.66
C TYR A 67 0.26 18.55 -11.56
N ASP A 68 -0.78 18.69 -12.40
CA ASP A 68 -1.83 17.69 -12.55
C ASP A 68 -1.20 16.34 -12.88
N THR A 69 -1.36 15.40 -11.96
CA THR A 69 -0.91 14.02 -12.15
C THR A 69 -2.05 13.22 -12.76
N GLU A 70 -1.75 12.43 -13.79
CA GLU A 70 -2.69 11.45 -14.34
C GLU A 70 -3.27 10.56 -13.24
N ALA A 71 -4.57 10.28 -13.34
CA ALA A 71 -5.25 9.48 -12.35
C ALA A 71 -4.74 8.03 -12.41
N LEU A 72 -4.04 7.59 -11.36
CA LEU A 72 -3.61 6.20 -11.24
C LEU A 72 -4.85 5.28 -11.25
N PRO A 73 -4.83 4.19 -12.02
CA PRO A 73 -5.93 3.24 -12.07
C PRO A 73 -6.21 2.65 -10.68
N PRO A 74 -7.45 2.20 -10.41
CA PRO A 74 -7.78 1.57 -9.14
C PRO A 74 -7.02 0.25 -8.98
N LEU A 75 -6.48 0.02 -7.78
CA LEU A 75 -5.89 -1.26 -7.42
C LEU A 75 -6.98 -2.29 -7.10
N THR A 76 -6.75 -3.54 -7.46
CA THR A 76 -7.71 -4.63 -7.25
C THR A 76 -7.06 -5.86 -6.61
N ILE A 77 -7.81 -6.52 -5.72
CA ILE A 77 -7.46 -7.84 -5.16
C ILE A 77 -8.63 -8.76 -5.45
N ASP A 78 -8.37 -9.88 -6.14
CA ASP A 78 -9.38 -10.87 -6.51
C ASP A 78 -10.60 -10.25 -7.23
N GLY A 79 -10.34 -9.26 -8.10
CA GLY A 79 -11.37 -8.51 -8.82
C GLY A 79 -12.15 -7.48 -7.98
N CYS A 80 -11.83 -7.32 -6.70
CA CYS A 80 -12.43 -6.32 -5.82
C CYS A 80 -11.55 -5.07 -5.75
N ASN A 81 -12.14 -3.89 -5.95
CA ASN A 81 -11.43 -2.62 -5.82
C ASN A 81 -11.01 -2.37 -4.37
N ILE A 82 -9.76 -1.95 -4.18
CA ILE A 82 -9.25 -1.46 -2.90
C ILE A 82 -9.67 0.01 -2.76
N SER A 83 -10.14 0.40 -1.58
CA SER A 83 -10.49 1.80 -1.33
C SER A 83 -9.25 2.65 -1.07
N VAL A 84 -9.16 3.79 -1.75
CA VAL A 84 -8.17 4.84 -1.46
C VAL A 84 -8.60 5.62 -0.22
N VAL A 85 -7.69 5.86 0.71
CA VAL A 85 -7.91 6.66 1.91
C VAL A 85 -6.97 7.87 1.93
N SER A 86 -7.48 8.99 2.44
CA SER A 86 -6.71 10.23 2.58
C SER A 86 -5.97 10.35 3.91
N GLN A 87 -6.28 9.47 4.88
CA GLN A 87 -5.71 9.50 6.22
C GLN A 87 -5.48 8.09 6.74
N ALA A 88 -4.36 7.90 7.42
CA ALA A 88 -4.05 6.69 8.15
C ALA A 88 -3.62 7.05 9.57
N ARG A 89 -4.13 6.31 10.54
CA ARG A 89 -3.71 6.44 11.93
C ARG A 89 -2.61 5.43 12.19
N ILE A 90 -1.39 5.91 12.38
CA ILE A 90 -0.29 5.09 12.88
C ILE A 90 -0.46 5.02 14.39
N ASN A 91 -0.88 3.86 14.88
CA ASN A 91 -0.92 3.61 16.31
C ASN A 91 0.52 3.60 16.84
N HIS A 92 0.74 4.16 18.03
CA HIS A 92 2.05 4.27 18.71
C HIS A 92 3.03 5.35 18.22
N LEU A 93 2.72 6.12 17.17
CA LEU A 93 3.34 7.45 17.02
C LEU A 93 2.70 8.37 18.07
N ARG A 94 3.48 8.77 19.09
CA ARG A 94 3.03 9.79 20.04
C ARG A 94 2.71 11.04 19.23
N ARG A 95 1.50 11.59 19.39
CA ARG A 95 1.21 12.94 18.90
C ARG A 95 2.30 13.86 19.47
N PRO A 96 2.92 14.74 18.66
CA PRO A 96 3.69 15.84 19.21
C PRO A 96 2.78 16.55 20.20
N GLN A 97 3.21 16.62 21.47
CA GLN A 97 2.55 17.47 22.44
C GLN A 97 2.74 18.89 21.90
N VAL A 98 1.71 19.45 21.27
CA VAL A 98 1.69 20.87 20.95
C VAL A 98 1.64 21.55 22.30
N GLY A 99 2.78 22.09 22.74
CA GLY A 99 2.85 22.87 23.96
C GLY A 99 1.85 24.01 23.84
N SER A 100 0.85 24.00 24.71
CA SER A 100 0.03 25.17 24.98
C SER A 100 0.93 26.23 25.59
N SER A 101 1.44 27.13 24.76
CA SER A 101 2.05 28.37 25.22
C SER A 101 0.98 29.23 25.84
N CYS A 102 1.20 29.60 27.11
CA CYS A 102 0.44 30.60 27.85
C CYS A 102 0.40 31.96 27.13
#